data_AF-A0A933BHW9-F1
#
_entry.id   AF-A0A933BHW9-F1
#
_cell.length_a   1.000
_cell.length_b   1.000
_cell.length_c   1.000
_cell.angle_alpha   90.00
_cell.angle_beta   90.00
_cell.angle_gamma   90.00
#
_symmetry.space_group_name_H-M   'P 1'
#
loop_
_entity.id
_entity.type
_entity.pdbx_description
1 polymer ?
#
loop_
_entity_poly.entity_id
_entity_poly.type
_entity_poly.pdbx_seq_one_letter_code
_entity_poly.pdbx_strand_id
1 'polypeptide(L)'
;MPTIGKTVEDAVRIFSRAVYPIGVTAQTAWLGIYQGLLWYEPVKLGHYTSLPHIIDADKLRPSKSRRTKGQPFKPSTWQKRAEVVERFIAEQLGCAANQVQGKVDQLMRMTGYRGLQRQNPLGIAFIGVVRHILQTFGNFQLSYEMEVNAASVFPGITMPGRSTSPSIDILIEKDGFPRAIVSAKWSLRHDRINDITNECPIYKAASMRSRKPLAFYVVSNEFDPARLSKVLADNCIDGLAHVHKPLVTSVCELNGRLDAMLDLSDLIETTKSL
;
A
#
# COMPACT_ATOMS: atom_id res chain seq x y z
N MET A 1 -0.02 -15.21 -17.33
CA MET A 1 -0.09 -14.37 -16.12
C MET A 1 -0.20 -15.30 -14.92
N PRO A 2 0.61 -15.13 -13.87
CA PRO A 2 0.48 -15.92 -12.64
C PRO A 2 -0.93 -15.83 -12.07
N THR A 3 -1.39 -16.90 -11.40
CA THR A 3 -2.67 -16.86 -10.68
C THR A 3 -2.58 -15.91 -9.48
N ILE A 4 -3.74 -15.55 -8.91
CA ILE A 4 -3.79 -14.76 -7.67
C ILE A 4 -2.98 -15.47 -6.56
N GLY A 5 -3.28 -16.75 -6.31
CA GLY A 5 -2.57 -17.56 -5.31
C GLY A 5 -1.06 -17.61 -5.55
N LYS A 6 -0.62 -17.76 -6.80
CA LYS A 6 0.81 -17.76 -7.13
C LYS A 6 1.47 -16.40 -6.89
N THR A 7 0.78 -15.32 -7.23
CA THR A 7 1.26 -13.94 -7.00
C THR A 7 1.47 -13.68 -5.52
N VAL A 8 0.53 -14.11 -4.68
CA VAL A 8 0.62 -13.96 -3.23
C VAL A 8 1.73 -14.83 -2.65
N GLU A 9 1.83 -16.10 -3.06
CA GLU A 9 2.91 -17.00 -2.63
C GLU A 9 4.30 -16.42 -2.95
N ASP A 10 4.49 -15.92 -4.18
CA ASP A 10 5.76 -15.34 -4.60
C ASP A 10 6.09 -14.07 -3.81
N ALA A 11 5.10 -13.19 -3.58
CA ALA A 11 5.26 -11.97 -2.82
C ALA A 11 5.58 -12.23 -1.34
N VAL A 12 4.90 -13.18 -0.71
CA VAL A 12 5.17 -13.60 0.68
C VAL A 12 6.54 -14.25 0.80
N ARG A 13 6.96 -15.05 -0.18
CA ARG A 13 8.32 -15.62 -0.22
C ARG A 13 9.39 -14.53 -0.32
N ILE A 14 9.15 -13.49 -1.12
CA ILE A 14 10.05 -12.33 -1.21
C ILE A 14 10.12 -11.61 0.13
N PHE A 15 8.96 -11.30 0.74
CA PHE A 15 8.88 -10.70 2.06
C PHE A 15 9.68 -11.50 3.09
N SER A 16 9.47 -12.81 3.15
CA SER A 16 10.14 -13.70 4.13
C SER A 16 11.66 -13.78 3.94
N ARG A 17 12.17 -13.50 2.74
CA ARG A 17 13.60 -13.52 2.40
C ARG A 17 14.22 -12.12 2.29
N ALA A 18 13.44 -11.09 2.58
CA ALA A 18 13.89 -9.72 2.51
C ALA A 18 14.96 -9.44 3.58
N VAL A 19 15.74 -8.38 3.37
CA VAL A 19 16.76 -7.94 4.33
C VAL A 19 16.09 -7.09 5.41
N TYR A 20 16.31 -7.46 6.66
CA TYR A 20 15.87 -6.73 7.85
C TYR A 20 17.04 -6.58 8.83
N PRO A 21 17.78 -5.45 8.81
CA PRO A 21 19.03 -5.34 9.58
C PRO A 21 18.89 -5.57 11.09
N ILE A 22 17.73 -5.25 11.64
CA ILE A 22 17.41 -5.44 13.07
C ILE A 22 16.39 -6.58 13.32
N GLY A 23 16.16 -7.44 12.33
CA GLY A 23 15.17 -8.51 12.38
C GLY A 23 13.76 -8.09 11.94
N VAL A 24 12.89 -9.09 11.74
CA VAL A 24 11.52 -8.88 11.26
C VAL A 24 10.60 -8.63 12.45
N THR A 25 9.98 -7.46 12.49
CA THR A 25 9.01 -7.01 13.50
C THR A 25 7.87 -6.27 12.80
N ALA A 26 6.79 -5.95 13.53
CA ALA A 26 5.73 -5.10 13.00
C ALA A 26 6.27 -3.75 12.47
N GLN A 27 7.24 -3.16 13.17
CA GLN A 27 7.87 -1.88 12.83
C GLN A 27 8.81 -1.96 11.62
N THR A 28 9.37 -3.13 11.31
CA THR A 28 10.30 -3.31 10.20
C THR A 28 9.69 -4.02 8.99
N ALA A 29 8.46 -4.55 9.11
CA ALA A 29 7.77 -5.29 8.06
C ALA A 29 7.69 -4.53 6.72
N TRP A 30 7.58 -3.19 6.77
CA TRP A 30 7.55 -2.33 5.58
C TRP A 30 8.77 -2.51 4.66
N LEU A 31 9.94 -2.87 5.19
CA LEU A 31 11.14 -3.15 4.39
C LEU A 31 10.92 -4.31 3.42
N GLY A 32 10.19 -5.34 3.85
CA GLY A 32 9.85 -6.49 3.00
C GLY A 32 8.86 -6.11 1.90
N ILE A 33 7.86 -5.29 2.23
CA ILE A 33 6.92 -4.73 1.25
C ILE A 33 7.70 -3.96 0.18
N TYR A 34 8.62 -3.09 0.57
CA TYR A 34 9.36 -2.25 -0.36
C TYR A 34 10.35 -3.04 -1.21
N GLN A 35 11.07 -4.00 -0.61
CA GLN A 35 11.94 -4.90 -1.37
C GLN A 35 11.15 -5.71 -2.41
N GLY A 36 9.93 -6.12 -2.10
CA GLY A 36 9.08 -6.84 -3.05
C GLY A 36 8.48 -5.96 -4.15
N LEU A 37 7.98 -4.78 -3.79
CA LEU A 37 6.94 -4.09 -4.57
C LEU A 37 7.30 -2.65 -4.97
N LEU A 38 8.24 -1.98 -4.28
CA LEU A 38 8.66 -0.64 -4.68
C LEU A 38 9.48 -0.72 -5.96
N TRP A 39 9.16 0.10 -6.95
CA TRP A 39 9.92 0.17 -8.20
C TRP A 39 10.49 1.54 -8.47
N TYR A 40 11.31 1.61 -9.52
CA TYR A 40 11.97 2.82 -9.96
C TYR A 40 11.40 3.30 -11.29
N GLU A 41 11.18 4.61 -11.40
CA GLU A 41 10.86 5.29 -12.64
C GLU A 41 12.12 5.76 -13.35
N PRO A 42 12.30 5.45 -14.65
CA PRO A 42 13.32 6.08 -15.46
C PRO A 42 13.02 7.57 -15.63
N VAL A 43 13.99 8.41 -15.23
CA VAL A 43 13.87 9.88 -15.29
C VAL A 43 14.77 10.46 -16.39
N LYS A 44 16.02 9.98 -16.47
CA LYS A 44 17.06 10.39 -17.43
C LYS A 44 17.18 11.92 -17.53
N LEU A 45 17.43 12.58 -16.40
CA LEU A 45 17.51 14.04 -16.31
C LEU A 45 18.54 14.48 -15.27
N GLY A 46 19.51 15.30 -15.68
CA GLY A 46 20.61 15.72 -14.80
C GLY A 46 21.39 14.50 -14.31
N HIS A 47 21.59 14.39 -13.00
CA HIS A 47 22.22 13.22 -12.38
C HIS A 47 21.23 12.08 -12.09
N TYR A 48 19.92 12.28 -12.28
CA TYR A 48 18.93 11.22 -12.05
C TYR A 48 18.81 10.30 -13.27
N THR A 49 19.33 9.09 -13.15
CA THR A 49 19.03 8.01 -14.09
C THR A 49 17.60 7.49 -13.87
N SER A 50 17.26 7.18 -12.62
CA SER A 50 15.94 6.75 -12.17
C SER A 50 15.70 7.16 -10.72
N LEU A 51 14.44 7.16 -10.29
CA LEU A 51 14.03 7.52 -8.93
C LEU A 51 12.96 6.53 -8.42
N PRO A 52 12.85 6.28 -7.11
CA PRO A 52 11.76 5.50 -6.54
C PRO A 52 10.39 6.05 -6.96
N HIS A 53 9.47 5.17 -7.37
CA HIS A 53 8.10 5.53 -7.71
C HIS A 53 7.28 5.74 -6.44
N ILE A 54 7.40 6.92 -5.85
CA ILE A 54 6.61 7.34 -4.69
C ILE A 54 5.39 8.18 -5.09
N ILE A 55 5.28 8.58 -6.36
CA ILE A 55 4.23 9.45 -6.87
C ILE A 55 4.02 9.17 -8.37
N ASP A 56 2.89 9.60 -8.92
CA ASP A 56 2.60 9.53 -10.36
C ASP A 56 3.84 9.86 -11.21
N ALA A 57 4.16 8.98 -12.17
CA ALA A 57 5.41 9.05 -12.94
C ALA A 57 5.63 10.40 -13.65
N ASP A 58 4.55 11.08 -14.06
CA ASP A 58 4.61 12.40 -14.69
C ASP A 58 5.14 13.50 -13.78
N LYS A 59 5.04 13.33 -12.45
CA LYS A 59 5.63 14.26 -11.47
C LYS A 59 7.12 14.00 -11.23
N LEU A 60 7.60 12.80 -11.57
CA LEU A 60 9.02 12.42 -11.53
C LEU A 60 9.74 12.68 -12.85
N ARG A 61 9.02 12.69 -13.97
CA ARG A 61 9.58 12.96 -15.30
C ARG A 61 9.52 14.47 -15.64
N PRO A 62 10.51 15.02 -16.34
CA PRO A 62 10.43 16.40 -16.82
C PRO A 62 9.29 16.57 -17.83
N SER A 63 8.64 17.74 -17.82
CA SER A 63 7.71 18.10 -18.88
C SER A 63 8.44 18.16 -20.24
N LYS A 64 7.72 17.82 -21.32
CA LYS A 64 8.26 17.88 -22.70
C LYS A 64 8.86 19.26 -23.02
N SER A 65 8.24 20.34 -22.54
CA SER A 65 8.68 21.72 -22.76
C SER A 65 10.02 22.08 -22.10
N ARG A 66 10.35 21.46 -20.95
CA ARG A 66 11.62 21.70 -20.26
C ARG A 66 12.81 21.04 -20.96
N ARG A 67 12.60 19.90 -21.63
CA ARG A 67 13.65 19.21 -22.39
C ARG A 67 14.18 20.04 -23.56
N THR A 68 13.36 20.93 -24.12
CA THR A 68 13.68 21.68 -25.34
C THR A 68 14.39 23.01 -25.08
N LYS A 69 14.31 23.58 -23.88
CA LYS A 69 14.69 24.99 -23.64
C LYS A 69 16.11 25.25 -23.15
N GLY A 70 17.02 24.26 -23.16
CA GLY A 70 18.42 24.46 -22.74
C GLY A 70 18.57 25.05 -21.32
N GLN A 71 17.53 24.97 -20.48
CA GLN A 71 17.55 25.55 -19.14
C GLN A 71 18.44 24.72 -18.21
N PRO A 72 19.12 25.36 -17.25
CA PRO A 72 19.89 24.65 -16.24
C PRO A 72 19.00 23.65 -15.49
N PHE A 73 19.56 22.48 -15.22
CA PHE A 73 18.86 21.41 -14.51
C PHE A 73 18.41 21.88 -13.12
N LYS A 74 17.10 21.85 -12.88
CA LYS A 74 16.50 22.11 -11.56
C LYS A 74 15.52 20.99 -11.22
N PRO A 75 15.81 20.18 -10.19
CA PRO A 75 14.94 19.08 -9.81
C PRO A 75 13.62 19.59 -9.23
N SER A 76 12.51 18.91 -9.57
CA SER A 76 11.19 19.17 -8.98
C SER A 76 11.16 18.79 -7.50
N THR A 77 10.18 19.29 -6.76
CA THR A 77 9.97 18.91 -5.35
C THR A 77 9.82 17.39 -5.19
N TRP A 78 9.09 16.74 -6.10
CA TRP A 78 8.91 15.28 -6.05
C TRP A 78 10.17 14.50 -6.42
N GLN A 79 11.01 15.02 -7.31
CA GLN A 79 12.30 14.40 -7.60
C GLN A 79 13.22 14.44 -6.37
N LYS A 80 13.30 15.58 -5.68
CA LYS A 80 14.05 15.71 -4.42
C LYS A 80 13.53 14.78 -3.33
N ARG A 81 12.20 14.68 -3.18
CA ARG A 81 11.59 13.75 -2.22
C ARG A 81 11.93 12.30 -2.53
N ALA A 82 11.85 11.89 -3.79
CA ALA A 82 12.20 10.53 -4.18
C ALA A 82 13.69 10.21 -3.92
N GLU A 83 14.60 11.16 -4.12
CA GLU A 83 16.01 11.03 -3.72
C GLU A 83 16.17 10.89 -2.19
N VAL A 84 15.46 11.68 -1.38
CA VAL A 84 15.53 11.55 0.08
C VAL A 84 14.95 10.21 0.55
N VAL A 85 13.86 9.73 -0.06
CA VAL A 85 13.30 8.40 0.21
C VAL A 85 14.30 7.30 -0.14
N GLU A 86 15.00 7.40 -1.28
CA GLU A 86 16.05 6.44 -1.64
C GLU A 86 17.14 6.39 -0.57
N ARG A 87 17.64 7.55 -0.14
CA ARG A 87 18.67 7.62 0.92
C ARG A 87 18.19 7.01 2.23
N PHE A 88 16.97 7.33 2.65
CA PHE A 88 16.37 6.73 3.84
C PHE A 88 16.30 5.21 3.72
N ILE A 89 15.78 4.67 2.62
CA ILE A 89 15.71 3.21 2.42
C ILE A 89 17.11 2.59 2.41
N ALA A 90 18.10 3.27 1.80
CA ALA A 90 19.49 2.81 1.77
C ALA A 90 20.08 2.68 3.18
N GLU A 91 19.88 3.70 4.01
CA GLU A 91 20.28 3.69 5.42
C GLU A 91 19.60 2.55 6.17
N GLN A 92 18.28 2.37 6.00
CA GLN A 92 17.53 1.29 6.64
C GLN A 92 17.90 -0.11 6.14
N LEU A 93 18.51 -0.23 4.95
CA LEU A 93 19.02 -1.49 4.40
C LEU A 93 20.53 -1.68 4.63
N GLY A 94 21.22 -0.71 5.24
CA GLY A 94 22.67 -0.73 5.43
C GLY A 94 23.45 -0.78 4.11
N CYS A 95 22.98 -0.07 3.08
CA CYS A 95 23.60 -0.06 1.75
C CYS A 95 23.75 1.35 1.18
N ALA A 96 24.49 1.49 0.07
CA ALA A 96 24.58 2.77 -0.64
C ALA A 96 23.29 3.07 -1.41
N ALA A 97 22.94 4.36 -1.56
CA ALA A 97 21.72 4.79 -2.25
C ALA A 97 21.57 4.18 -3.66
N ASN A 98 22.66 4.17 -4.44
CA ASN A 98 22.67 3.58 -5.79
C ASN A 98 22.50 2.04 -5.82
N GLN A 99 22.50 1.36 -4.67
CA GLN A 99 22.25 -0.07 -4.55
C GLN A 99 20.79 -0.39 -4.23
N VAL A 100 19.98 0.57 -3.78
CA VAL A 100 18.58 0.35 -3.40
C VAL A 100 17.76 -0.16 -4.58
N GLN A 101 17.93 0.42 -5.76
CA GLN A 101 17.25 -0.05 -6.97
C GLN A 101 17.50 -1.54 -7.20
N GLY A 102 18.71 -2.05 -6.95
CA GLY A 102 19.05 -3.46 -7.09
C GLY A 102 18.35 -4.38 -6.08
N LYS A 103 17.88 -3.83 -4.96
CA LYS A 103 17.27 -4.58 -3.84
C LYS A 103 15.74 -4.53 -3.83
N VAL A 104 15.11 -3.63 -4.58
CA VAL A 104 13.65 -3.51 -4.68
C VAL A 104 13.07 -4.09 -5.98
N ASP A 105 11.74 -4.05 -6.12
CA ASP A 105 10.98 -4.54 -7.29
C ASP A 105 11.19 -6.04 -7.57
N GLN A 106 11.51 -6.83 -6.53
CA GLN A 106 11.89 -8.24 -6.70
C GLN A 106 10.79 -9.08 -7.34
N LEU A 107 9.51 -8.77 -7.10
CA LEU A 107 8.39 -9.51 -7.70
C LEU A 107 8.42 -9.39 -9.23
N MET A 108 8.52 -8.17 -9.73
CA MET A 108 8.45 -7.90 -11.17
C MET A 108 9.70 -8.36 -11.93
N ARG A 109 10.79 -8.67 -11.22
CA ARG A 109 12.03 -9.23 -11.79
C ARG A 109 11.97 -10.73 -12.01
N MET A 110 11.06 -11.42 -11.35
CA MET A 110 10.88 -12.85 -11.55
C MET A 110 10.40 -13.15 -12.97
N THR A 111 10.82 -14.29 -13.51
CA THR A 111 10.55 -14.70 -14.90
C THR A 111 9.06 -14.71 -15.24
N GLY A 112 8.20 -15.14 -14.31
CA GLY A 112 6.75 -15.20 -14.48
C GLY A 112 6.03 -13.85 -14.60
N TYR A 113 6.72 -12.73 -14.31
CA TYR A 113 6.13 -11.38 -14.30
C TYR A 113 6.69 -10.45 -15.38
N ARG A 114 7.68 -10.92 -16.15
CA ARG A 114 8.28 -10.14 -17.23
C ARG A 114 7.23 -9.76 -18.28
N GLY A 115 7.20 -8.49 -18.66
CA GLY A 115 6.27 -7.96 -19.66
C GLY A 115 4.83 -7.77 -19.18
N LEU A 116 4.50 -8.13 -17.94
CA LEU A 116 3.17 -7.88 -17.39
C LEU A 116 2.96 -6.41 -17.02
N GLN A 117 1.71 -5.98 -17.11
CA GLN A 117 1.31 -4.68 -16.63
C GLN A 117 1.37 -4.67 -15.08
N ARG A 118 2.28 -3.88 -14.53
CA ARG A 118 2.67 -3.88 -13.12
C ARG A 118 1.50 -3.72 -12.13
N GLN A 119 0.48 -2.94 -12.50
CA GLN A 119 -0.62 -2.61 -11.60
C GLN A 119 -1.40 -3.85 -11.13
N ASN A 120 -1.56 -4.88 -11.97
CA ASN A 120 -2.33 -6.06 -11.59
C ASN A 120 -1.57 -6.94 -10.58
N PRO A 121 -0.31 -7.39 -10.87
CA PRO A 121 0.44 -8.18 -9.90
C PRO A 121 0.74 -7.42 -8.61
N LEU A 122 1.03 -6.11 -8.69
CA LEU A 122 1.30 -5.30 -7.49
C LEU A 122 0.09 -5.21 -6.57
N GLY A 123 -1.11 -4.99 -7.12
CA GLY A 123 -2.34 -4.92 -6.31
C GLY A 123 -2.56 -6.22 -5.54
N ILE A 124 -2.51 -7.36 -6.24
CA ILE A 124 -2.69 -8.69 -5.65
C ILE A 124 -1.59 -8.97 -4.60
N ALA A 125 -0.33 -8.73 -4.96
CA ALA A 125 0.81 -8.97 -4.08
C ALA A 125 0.74 -8.09 -2.82
N PHE A 126 0.31 -6.83 -2.95
CA PHE A 126 0.18 -5.92 -1.82
C PHE A 126 -0.86 -6.41 -0.81
N ILE A 127 -2.05 -6.78 -1.28
CA ILE A 127 -3.10 -7.36 -0.43
C ILE A 127 -2.56 -8.62 0.28
N GLY A 128 -1.93 -9.53 -0.47
CA GLY A 128 -1.39 -10.77 0.07
C GLY A 128 -0.31 -10.57 1.13
N VAL A 129 0.62 -9.62 0.93
CA VAL A 129 1.67 -9.30 1.89
C VAL A 129 1.11 -8.59 3.13
N VAL A 130 0.17 -7.66 2.97
CA VAL A 130 -0.50 -7.01 4.12
C VAL A 130 -1.24 -8.05 4.96
N ARG A 131 -1.98 -8.97 4.33
CA ARG A 131 -2.65 -10.08 5.01
C ARG A 131 -1.64 -10.97 5.75
N HIS A 132 -0.53 -11.33 5.12
CA HIS A 132 0.53 -12.11 5.78
C HIS A 132 1.14 -11.40 6.99
N ILE A 133 1.36 -10.08 6.91
CA ILE A 133 1.86 -9.27 8.02
C ILE A 133 0.86 -9.25 9.18
N LEU A 134 -0.42 -9.03 8.89
CA LEU A 134 -1.48 -9.07 9.91
C LEU A 134 -1.56 -10.45 10.59
N GLN A 135 -1.42 -11.54 9.84
CA GLN A 135 -1.36 -12.89 10.41
C GLN A 135 -0.13 -13.13 11.28
N THR A 136 1.01 -12.54 10.90
CA THR A 136 2.29 -12.78 11.56
C THR A 136 2.42 -11.99 12.87
N PHE A 137 1.92 -10.75 12.89
CA PHE A 137 2.12 -9.82 14.01
C PHE A 137 0.83 -9.42 14.73
N GLY A 138 -0.33 -9.79 14.19
CA GLY A 138 -1.64 -9.51 14.77
C GLY A 138 -2.04 -10.48 15.88
N ASN A 139 -3.34 -10.59 16.14
CA ASN A 139 -3.87 -11.44 17.19
C ASN A 139 -4.17 -12.84 16.63
N PHE A 140 -3.59 -13.88 17.23
CA PHE A 140 -3.75 -15.27 16.82
C PHE A 140 -5.18 -15.81 16.94
N GLN A 141 -6.04 -15.13 17.70
CA GLN A 141 -7.47 -15.46 17.83
C GLN A 141 -8.32 -14.93 16.67
N LEU A 142 -7.72 -14.12 15.77
CA LEU A 142 -8.40 -13.57 14.62
C LEU A 142 -8.06 -14.38 13.36
N SER A 143 -9.04 -14.55 12.47
CA SER A 143 -8.80 -15.00 11.10
C SER A 143 -8.55 -13.80 10.20
N TYR A 144 -7.72 -14.00 9.17
CA TYR A 144 -7.41 -13.00 8.17
C TYR A 144 -7.56 -13.64 6.79
N GLU A 145 -8.67 -13.35 6.13
CA GLU A 145 -9.05 -13.93 4.85
C GLU A 145 -8.94 -12.88 3.74
N MET A 146 -8.60 -13.29 2.54
CA MET A 146 -8.36 -12.39 1.41
C MET A 146 -9.29 -12.75 0.26
N GLU A 147 -9.69 -11.73 -0.51
CA GLU A 147 -10.59 -11.87 -1.67
C GLU A 147 -11.92 -12.56 -1.30
N VAL A 148 -12.50 -12.16 -0.16
CA VAL A 148 -13.73 -12.77 0.36
C VAL A 148 -14.93 -12.20 -0.37
N ASN A 149 -15.80 -13.06 -0.89
CA ASN A 149 -17.05 -12.61 -1.50
C ASN A 149 -17.91 -11.87 -0.46
N ALA A 150 -18.21 -10.60 -0.71
CA ALA A 150 -18.98 -9.79 0.23
C ALA A 150 -20.38 -10.35 0.52
N ALA A 151 -21.01 -11.02 -0.45
CA ALA A 151 -22.35 -11.60 -0.28
C ALA A 151 -22.36 -12.86 0.61
N SER A 152 -21.22 -13.56 0.74
CA SER A 152 -21.12 -14.68 1.69
C SER A 152 -20.96 -14.19 3.14
N VAL A 153 -20.36 -13.03 3.34
CA VAL A 153 -20.22 -12.39 4.66
C VAL A 153 -21.49 -11.62 5.05
N PHE A 154 -22.05 -10.90 4.09
CA PHE A 154 -23.22 -10.05 4.27
C PHE A 154 -24.30 -10.41 3.24
N PRO A 155 -25.17 -11.39 3.53
CA PRO A 155 -26.24 -11.78 2.63
C PRO A 155 -27.11 -10.58 2.21
N GLY A 156 -27.41 -10.50 0.90
CA GLY A 156 -28.20 -9.42 0.32
C GLY A 156 -27.53 -8.05 0.33
N ILE A 157 -26.20 -7.98 0.47
CA ILE A 157 -25.46 -6.73 0.27
C ILE A 157 -25.53 -6.29 -1.19
N THR A 158 -25.78 -4.99 -1.41
CA THR A 158 -25.80 -4.38 -2.73
C THR A 158 -24.76 -3.27 -2.75
N MET A 159 -23.78 -3.36 -3.65
CA MET A 159 -22.70 -2.38 -3.78
C MET A 159 -22.97 -1.45 -4.97
N PRO A 160 -22.73 -0.13 -4.83
CA PRO A 160 -22.84 0.82 -5.92
C PRO A 160 -21.68 0.57 -6.89
N GLY A 161 -22.00 0.33 -8.15
CA GLY A 161 -20.99 0.14 -9.18
C GLY A 161 -21.30 -1.01 -10.12
N ARG A 162 -20.27 -1.42 -10.89
CA ARG A 162 -20.40 -2.39 -11.98
C ARG A 162 -20.12 -3.83 -11.57
N SER A 163 -19.60 -4.07 -10.36
CA SER A 163 -19.25 -5.43 -9.94
C SER A 163 -20.49 -6.17 -9.45
N THR A 164 -20.84 -7.25 -10.12
CA THR A 164 -21.89 -8.19 -9.69
C THR A 164 -21.43 -9.12 -8.57
N SER A 165 -20.13 -9.12 -8.26
CA SER A 165 -19.53 -9.94 -7.20
C SER A 165 -18.49 -9.11 -6.44
N PRO A 166 -18.92 -8.21 -5.54
CA PRO A 166 -18.00 -7.43 -4.72
C PRO A 166 -17.12 -8.33 -3.84
N SER A 167 -15.82 -8.02 -3.82
CA SER A 167 -14.79 -8.77 -3.08
C SER A 167 -14.20 -7.88 -2.00
N ILE A 168 -14.05 -8.43 -0.80
CA ILE A 168 -13.38 -7.80 0.33
C ILE A 168 -11.90 -8.15 0.22
N ASP A 169 -11.04 -7.13 0.10
CA ASP A 169 -9.58 -7.32 0.00
C ASP A 169 -9.05 -8.18 1.15
N ILE A 170 -9.31 -7.77 2.40
CA ILE A 170 -9.00 -8.53 3.61
C ILE A 170 -10.15 -8.44 4.62
N LEU A 171 -10.69 -9.58 5.02
CA LEU A 171 -11.65 -9.72 6.11
C LEU A 171 -10.94 -10.18 7.38
N ILE A 172 -11.20 -9.51 8.50
CA ILE A 172 -10.74 -9.91 9.83
C ILE A 172 -11.95 -10.41 10.61
N GLU A 173 -11.92 -11.65 11.07
CA GLU A 173 -13.00 -12.24 11.86
C GLU A 173 -12.53 -12.74 13.22
N LYS A 174 -13.49 -12.85 14.14
CA LYS A 174 -13.33 -13.48 15.45
C LYS A 174 -14.51 -14.40 15.69
N ASP A 175 -14.24 -15.66 15.98
CA ASP A 175 -15.25 -16.69 16.21
C ASP A 175 -16.30 -16.78 15.07
N GLY A 176 -15.85 -16.60 13.82
CA GLY A 176 -16.70 -16.64 12.62
C GLY A 176 -17.57 -15.39 12.41
N PHE A 177 -17.27 -14.29 13.10
CA PHE A 177 -17.97 -13.01 12.91
C PHE A 177 -17.05 -11.92 12.38
N PRO A 178 -17.50 -11.11 11.40
CA PRO A 178 -16.70 -10.03 10.83
C PRO A 178 -16.48 -8.94 11.88
N ARG A 179 -15.20 -8.59 12.11
CA ARG A 179 -14.79 -7.55 13.07
C ARG A 179 -14.16 -6.35 12.40
N ALA A 180 -13.41 -6.57 11.32
CA ALA A 180 -12.93 -5.49 10.50
C ALA A 180 -12.80 -5.89 9.02
N ILE A 181 -12.81 -4.88 8.15
CA ILE A 181 -12.39 -4.97 6.77
C ILE A 181 -11.15 -4.09 6.61
N VAL A 182 -10.16 -4.59 5.85
CA VAL A 182 -9.01 -3.79 5.43
C VAL A 182 -9.01 -3.69 3.91
N SER A 183 -9.23 -2.48 3.39
CA SER A 183 -9.08 -2.17 1.95
C SER A 183 -7.61 -1.81 1.68
N ALA A 184 -6.89 -2.64 0.94
CA ALA A 184 -5.45 -2.51 0.74
C ALA A 184 -5.14 -2.10 -0.72
N LYS A 185 -4.75 -0.85 -0.93
CA LYS A 185 -4.50 -0.27 -2.26
C LYS A 185 -3.09 0.30 -2.33
N TRP A 186 -2.23 -0.26 -3.20
CA TRP A 186 -0.85 0.23 -3.37
C TRP A 186 -0.80 1.74 -3.67
N SER A 187 -1.69 2.23 -4.53
CA SER A 187 -1.87 3.66 -4.83
C SER A 187 -3.35 4.05 -4.86
N LEU A 188 -3.66 5.31 -4.54
CA LEU A 188 -5.02 5.81 -4.38
C LEU A 188 -5.43 6.71 -5.54
N ARG A 189 -5.55 6.13 -6.74
CA ARG A 189 -6.14 6.85 -7.88
C ARG A 189 -7.56 7.34 -7.56
N HIS A 190 -8.03 8.34 -8.29
CA HIS A 190 -9.30 9.00 -8.01
C HIS A 190 -10.49 8.03 -7.99
N ASP A 191 -10.54 7.07 -8.92
CA ASP A 191 -11.51 5.99 -8.96
C ASP A 191 -11.46 5.12 -7.69
N ARG A 192 -10.26 4.80 -7.21
CA ARG A 192 -10.05 3.95 -6.04
C ARG A 192 -10.45 4.60 -4.73
N ILE A 193 -10.29 5.91 -4.61
CA ILE A 193 -10.80 6.64 -3.44
C ILE A 193 -12.32 6.54 -3.42
N ASN A 194 -12.98 6.73 -4.56
CA ASN A 194 -14.44 6.64 -4.63
C ASN A 194 -14.94 5.23 -4.33
N ASP A 195 -14.24 4.17 -4.78
CA ASP A 195 -14.53 2.79 -4.37
C ASP A 195 -14.56 2.69 -2.84
N ILE A 196 -13.46 3.06 -2.17
CA ILE A 196 -13.32 2.99 -0.70
C ILE A 196 -14.42 3.76 0.03
N THR A 197 -14.66 5.03 -0.34
CA THR A 197 -15.64 5.90 0.34
C THR A 197 -17.08 5.44 0.14
N ASN A 198 -17.36 4.72 -0.95
CA ASN A 198 -18.69 4.18 -1.22
C ASN A 198 -18.91 2.80 -0.57
N GLU A 199 -17.85 1.98 -0.48
CA GLU A 199 -17.92 0.63 0.07
C GLU A 199 -18.07 0.62 1.60
N CYS A 200 -17.31 1.47 2.30
CA CYS A 200 -17.30 1.55 3.76
C CYS A 200 -18.70 1.66 4.40
N PRO A 201 -19.56 2.64 4.03
CA PRO A 201 -20.84 2.82 4.69
C PRO A 201 -21.77 1.61 4.48
N ILE A 202 -21.62 0.90 3.37
CA ILE A 202 -22.45 -0.25 3.02
C ILE A 202 -22.07 -1.45 3.84
N TYR A 203 -20.77 -1.74 3.98
CA TYR A 203 -20.31 -2.81 4.84
C TYR A 203 -20.68 -2.56 6.30
N LYS A 204 -20.48 -1.33 6.80
CA LYS A 204 -20.89 -0.98 8.17
C LYS A 204 -22.40 -1.10 8.37
N ALA A 205 -23.22 -0.59 7.45
CA ALA A 205 -24.67 -0.73 7.50
C ALA A 205 -25.11 -2.21 7.45
N ALA A 206 -24.47 -3.02 6.61
CA ALA A 206 -24.75 -4.45 6.50
C ALA A 206 -24.42 -5.20 7.80
N SER A 207 -23.33 -4.83 8.47
CA SER A 207 -22.94 -5.40 9.77
C SER A 207 -23.84 -4.97 10.92
N MET A 208 -24.46 -3.78 10.84
CA MET A 208 -25.44 -3.36 11.86
C MET A 208 -26.66 -4.29 11.93
N ARG A 209 -26.98 -5.03 10.87
CA ARG A 209 -28.05 -6.04 10.87
C ARG A 209 -27.77 -7.20 11.84
N SER A 210 -26.49 -7.53 12.07
CA SER A 210 -26.07 -8.54 13.05
C SER A 210 -25.75 -7.94 14.42
N ARG A 211 -25.96 -6.63 14.63
CA ARG A 211 -25.64 -5.86 15.86
C ARG A 211 -24.18 -5.99 16.30
N LYS A 212 -23.27 -6.29 15.38
CA LYS A 212 -21.83 -6.36 15.64
C LYS A 212 -21.15 -5.19 14.94
N PRO A 213 -20.47 -4.28 15.68
CA PRO A 213 -19.70 -3.22 15.08
C PRO A 213 -18.62 -3.78 14.16
N LEU A 214 -18.46 -3.16 12.99
CA LEU A 214 -17.44 -3.49 12.00
C LEU A 214 -16.51 -2.30 11.86
N ALA A 215 -15.21 -2.52 12.04
CA ALA A 215 -14.21 -1.52 11.70
C ALA A 215 -13.86 -1.60 10.20
N PHE A 216 -13.49 -0.47 9.60
CA PHE A 216 -13.09 -0.36 8.21
C PHE A 216 -11.80 0.45 8.13
N TYR A 217 -10.72 -0.23 7.77
CA TYR A 217 -9.39 0.36 7.64
C TYR A 217 -8.94 0.40 6.18
N VAL A 218 -8.05 1.34 5.86
CA VAL A 218 -7.40 1.44 4.56
C VAL A 218 -5.90 1.31 4.75
N VAL A 219 -5.23 0.53 3.92
CA VAL A 219 -3.75 0.45 3.88
C VAL A 219 -3.26 0.88 2.50
N SER A 220 -2.27 1.77 2.45
CA SER A 220 -1.74 2.28 1.18
C SER A 220 -0.25 2.62 1.19
N ASN A 221 0.35 2.69 0.01
CA ASN A 221 1.66 3.27 -0.25
C ASN A 221 1.56 4.61 -1.05
N GLU A 222 0.41 5.27 -1.01
CA GLU A 222 0.23 6.58 -1.65
C GLU A 222 0.98 7.68 -0.89
N PHE A 223 1.67 8.58 -1.61
CA PHE A 223 2.33 9.74 -1.01
C PHE A 223 1.62 11.05 -1.35
N ASP A 224 0.69 11.09 -2.32
CA ASP A 224 0.01 12.33 -2.66
C ASP A 224 -0.87 12.79 -1.48
N PRO A 225 -0.53 13.92 -0.83
CA PRO A 225 -1.21 14.33 0.38
C PRO A 225 -2.67 14.71 0.12
N ALA A 226 -3.04 15.11 -1.10
CA ALA A 226 -4.43 15.45 -1.42
C ALA A 226 -5.31 14.20 -1.51
N ARG A 227 -4.76 13.10 -2.05
CA ARG A 227 -5.44 11.79 -2.10
C ARG A 227 -5.60 11.21 -0.71
N LEU A 228 -4.53 11.20 0.09
CA LEU A 228 -4.56 10.73 1.48
C LEU A 228 -5.55 11.53 2.34
N SER A 229 -5.54 12.86 2.23
CA SER A 229 -6.45 13.73 3.00
C SER A 229 -7.92 13.47 2.69
N LYS A 230 -8.26 13.11 1.45
CA LYS A 230 -9.64 12.80 1.07
C LYS A 230 -10.14 11.54 1.78
N VAL A 231 -9.28 10.55 1.96
CA VAL A 231 -9.60 9.32 2.71
C VAL A 231 -9.67 9.61 4.22
N LEU A 232 -8.72 10.38 4.76
CA LEU A 232 -8.71 10.78 6.18
C LEU A 232 -9.92 11.63 6.59
N ALA A 233 -10.49 12.39 5.65
CA ALA A 233 -11.66 13.23 5.91
C ALA A 233 -12.99 12.44 5.91
N ASP A 234 -12.99 11.16 5.53
CA ASP A 234 -14.18 10.33 5.52
C ASP A 234 -14.41 9.68 6.89
N ASN A 235 -15.42 10.17 7.61
CA ASN A 235 -15.77 9.69 8.95
C ASN A 235 -16.24 8.23 9.00
N CYS A 236 -16.54 7.60 7.86
CA CYS A 236 -16.83 6.17 7.82
C CYS A 236 -15.56 5.34 8.10
N ILE A 237 -14.39 5.83 7.70
CA ILE A 237 -13.14 5.06 7.72
C ILE A 237 -12.49 5.20 9.10
N ASP A 238 -12.30 4.08 9.80
CA ASP A 238 -11.78 4.08 11.18
C ASP A 238 -10.26 4.30 11.25
N GLY A 239 -9.56 4.14 10.12
CA GLY A 239 -8.15 4.48 10.04
C GLY A 239 -7.57 4.29 8.65
N LEU A 240 -6.68 5.20 8.25
CA LEU A 240 -5.82 5.07 7.08
C LEU A 240 -4.40 4.81 7.57
N ALA A 241 -3.82 3.67 7.19
CA ALA A 241 -2.44 3.34 7.45
C ALA A 241 -1.59 3.51 6.18
N HIS A 242 -0.43 4.16 6.31
CA HIS A 242 0.61 4.09 5.29
C HIS A 242 1.53 2.92 5.56
N VAL A 243 2.09 2.30 4.51
CA VAL A 243 3.08 1.21 4.63
C VAL A 243 4.20 1.57 5.60
N HIS A 244 4.65 2.82 5.55
CA HIS A 244 5.54 3.39 6.55
C HIS A 244 5.29 4.91 6.69
N LYS A 245 4.55 5.35 7.70
CA LYS A 245 4.12 6.74 7.89
C LYS A 245 5.30 7.74 7.95
N PRO A 246 6.43 7.46 8.62
CA PRO A 246 7.59 8.36 8.66
C PRO A 246 8.10 8.76 7.27
N LEU A 247 8.00 7.89 6.27
CA LEU A 247 8.45 8.21 4.90
C LEU A 247 7.65 9.33 4.23
N VAL A 248 6.35 9.39 4.51
CA VAL A 248 5.48 10.44 3.97
C VAL A 248 5.60 11.71 4.82
N THR A 249 5.53 11.55 6.14
CA THR A 249 5.46 12.69 7.08
C THR A 249 6.82 13.35 7.27
N SER A 250 7.76 12.66 7.94
CA SER A 250 9.07 13.19 8.31
C SER A 250 10.05 13.25 7.14
N VAL A 251 10.12 12.20 6.30
CA VAL A 251 11.13 12.12 5.22
C VAL A 251 10.74 12.97 4.00
N CYS A 252 9.47 12.95 3.60
CA CYS A 252 8.99 13.79 2.50
C CYS A 252 8.50 15.18 2.93
N GLU A 253 8.51 15.48 4.24
CA GLU A 253 8.05 16.75 4.82
C GLU A 253 6.61 17.06 4.38
N LEU A 254 5.72 16.07 4.50
CA LEU A 254 4.28 16.19 4.22
C LEU A 254 3.44 16.11 5.50
N ASN A 255 4.03 16.48 6.64
CA ASN A 255 3.37 16.58 7.93
C ASN A 255 2.17 17.56 7.94
N GLY A 256 1.36 17.52 9.00
CA GLY A 256 0.19 18.37 9.19
C GLY A 256 -1.10 17.61 8.94
N ARG A 257 -1.73 17.80 7.78
CA ARG A 257 -3.02 17.13 7.46
C ARG A 257 -2.97 15.60 7.40
N LEU A 258 -1.78 15.01 7.53
CA LEU A 258 -1.54 13.56 7.54
C LEU A 258 -1.21 13.03 8.95
N ASP A 259 -1.27 13.87 9.99
CA ASP A 259 -0.84 13.49 11.34
C ASP A 259 -1.70 12.38 11.94
N ALA A 260 -3.00 12.37 11.61
CA ALA A 260 -3.96 11.33 12.03
C ALA A 260 -3.79 9.99 11.29
N MET A 261 -2.93 9.92 10.27
CA MET A 261 -2.64 8.66 9.58
C MET A 261 -1.94 7.68 10.52
N LEU A 262 -2.22 6.40 10.40
CA LEU A 262 -1.53 5.33 11.10
C LEU A 262 -0.25 4.93 10.35
N ASP A 263 0.77 4.48 11.08
CA ASP A 263 1.75 3.58 10.49
C ASP A 263 1.14 2.17 10.36
N LEU A 264 1.67 1.33 9.46
CA LEU A 264 1.24 -0.06 9.35
C LEU A 264 1.39 -0.80 10.69
N SER A 265 2.43 -0.49 11.46
CA SER A 265 2.62 -1.06 12.80
C SER A 265 1.53 -0.63 13.79
N ASP A 266 1.06 0.61 13.72
CA ASP A 266 -0.05 1.09 14.56
C ASP A 266 -1.36 0.38 14.20
N LEU A 267 -1.61 0.13 12.91
CA LEU A 267 -2.79 -0.64 12.47
C LEU A 267 -2.76 -2.07 13.00
N ILE A 268 -1.58 -2.73 12.97
CA ILE A 268 -1.42 -4.08 13.53
C ILE A 268 -1.82 -4.06 15.00
N GLU A 269 -1.33 -3.11 15.81
CA GLU A 269 -1.72 -3.03 17.22
C GLU A 269 -3.20 -2.71 17.41
N THR A 270 -3.73 -1.74 16.67
CA THR A 270 -5.15 -1.37 16.75
C THR A 270 -6.07 -2.57 16.48
N THR A 271 -5.69 -3.44 15.55
CA THR A 271 -6.50 -4.61 15.21
C THR A 271 -6.39 -5.75 16.22
N LYS A 272 -5.41 -5.77 17.13
CA LYS A 272 -5.30 -6.84 18.13
C LYS A 272 -6.43 -6.84 19.15
N SER A 273 -7.03 -5.67 19.41
CA SER A 273 -8.12 -5.51 20.38
C SER A 273 -9.50 -5.86 19.83
N LEU A 274 -9.59 -6.30 18.57
CA LEU A 274 -10.86 -6.73 17.97
C LEU A 274 -11.42 -7.99 18.67
#